data_AF-A0A931Q8B4-F1
#
_entry.id   AF-A0A931Q8B4-F1
#
_cell.length_a   1.000
_cell.length_b   1.000
_cell.length_c   1.000
_cell.angle_alpha   90.00
_cell.angle_beta   90.00
_cell.angle_gamma   90.00
#
_symmetry.space_group_name_H-M   'P 1'
#
loop_
_entity.id
_entity.type
_entity.pdbx_description
1 polymer ?
#
loop_
_entity_poly.entity_id
_entity_poly.type
_entity_poly.pdbx_seq_one_letter_code
_entity_poly.pdbx_strand_id
1 'polypeptide(L)'
;MRFSQAFTVIGLVVLALHFLPIPLFDENSVTVIAPSIRAQVATAKAFSIAIGKPAVQLNTKDVSRYIFKDGTSVDFIICSPQPTFIYNVVALKQVTLGLFSRKSPTDVAEEIENSLKNDGYAVQIVTRPDSDIPDGDVVLVLSNAFRYDDGSGYGIIIRKHTLRIGGPNPIPFTSWSR
;
A
#
# COMPACT_ATOMS: atom_id res chain seq x y z
N MET A 1 -11.54 17.81 36.24
CA MET A 1 -10.50 17.82 35.19
C MET A 1 -10.91 16.89 34.04
N ARG A 2 -12.01 17.18 33.31
CA ARG A 2 -12.74 16.06 32.63
C ARG A 2 -13.49 16.33 31.31
N PHE A 3 -13.49 17.52 30.72
CA PHE A 3 -14.15 17.69 29.41
C PHE A 3 -13.53 18.78 28.54
N SER A 4 -13.22 19.94 29.14
CA SER A 4 -12.56 21.05 28.45
C SER A 4 -11.17 20.68 27.91
N GLN A 5 -10.36 19.99 28.69
CA GLN A 5 -9.02 19.55 28.26
C GLN A 5 -9.07 18.54 27.10
N ALA A 6 -10.07 17.64 27.07
CA ALA A 6 -10.23 16.71 25.96
C ALA A 6 -10.63 17.43 24.66
N PHE A 7 -11.54 18.40 24.74
CA PHE A 7 -11.91 19.23 23.59
C PHE A 7 -10.76 20.10 23.09
N THR A 8 -9.96 20.68 23.99
CA THR A 8 -8.79 21.46 23.61
C THR A 8 -7.74 20.60 22.91
N VAL A 9 -7.51 19.37 23.39
CA VAL A 9 -6.56 18.44 22.76
C VAL A 9 -7.06 17.97 21.40
N ILE A 10 -8.33 17.58 21.27
CA ILE A 10 -8.92 17.17 19.99
C ILE A 10 -8.90 18.33 18.99
N GLY A 11 -9.29 19.53 19.44
CA GLY A 11 -9.26 20.74 18.61
C GLY A 11 -7.86 21.11 18.15
N LEU A 12 -6.85 21.02 19.03
CA LEU A 12 -5.45 21.25 18.67
C LEU A 12 -4.91 20.19 17.71
N VAL A 13 -5.29 18.92 17.88
CA VAL A 13 -4.89 17.86 16.95
C VAL A 13 -5.51 18.10 15.58
N VAL A 14 -6.80 18.42 15.49
CA VAL A 14 -7.47 18.73 14.21
C VAL A 14 -6.85 19.97 13.55
N LEU A 15 -6.60 21.02 14.33
CA LEU A 15 -5.98 22.26 13.83
C LEU A 15 -4.53 22.00 13.38
N ALA A 16 -3.75 21.23 14.14
CA ALA A 16 -2.39 20.83 13.79
C ALA A 16 -2.37 19.94 12.54
N LEU A 17 -3.31 19.01 12.39
CA LEU A 17 -3.48 18.22 11.16
C LEU A 17 -3.87 19.07 9.95
N HIS A 18 -4.57 20.20 10.17
CA HIS A 18 -4.96 21.13 9.11
C HIS A 18 -3.81 22.07 8.67
N PHE A 19 -2.91 22.45 9.59
CA PHE A 19 -1.76 23.31 9.30
C PHE A 19 -0.46 22.57 8.99
N LEU A 20 -0.36 21.30 9.38
CA LEU A 20 0.70 20.45 8.87
C LEU A 20 0.39 20.15 7.40
N PRO A 21 1.37 20.22 6.49
CA PRO A 21 1.25 19.68 5.15
C PRO A 21 1.29 18.14 5.24
N ILE A 22 0.40 17.56 6.04
CA ILE A 22 0.14 16.13 6.02
C ILE A 22 -0.73 15.95 4.78
N PRO A 23 -0.21 15.35 3.70
CA PRO A 23 -1.05 14.99 2.58
C PRO A 23 -2.08 13.96 3.11
N LEU A 24 -3.29 14.44 3.42
CA LEU A 24 -4.47 13.60 3.60
C LEU A 24 -4.92 13.16 2.20
N PHE A 25 -4.12 12.33 1.53
CA PHE A 25 -4.37 11.99 0.15
C PHE A 25 -3.93 10.56 -0.11
N ASP A 26 -4.93 9.73 -0.40
CA ASP A 26 -4.75 8.36 -0.88
C ASP A 26 -5.88 7.98 -1.85
N GLU A 27 -6.75 8.94 -2.23
CA GLU A 27 -7.93 8.71 -3.07
C GLU A 27 -7.55 8.19 -4.48
N ASN A 28 -6.32 8.44 -4.93
CA ASN A 28 -5.78 8.01 -6.22
C ASN A 28 -4.63 7.02 -6.11
N SER A 29 -4.43 6.40 -4.96
CA SER A 29 -3.25 5.57 -4.73
C SER A 29 -3.33 4.22 -5.42
N VAL A 30 -2.26 3.87 -6.12
CA VAL A 30 -2.14 2.62 -6.88
C VAL A 30 -0.94 1.82 -6.41
N THR A 31 -1.13 0.51 -6.26
CA THR A 31 -0.03 -0.42 -6.01
C THR A 31 0.26 -1.22 -7.28
N VAL A 32 1.53 -1.26 -7.67
CA VAL A 32 2.05 -1.92 -8.87
C VAL A 32 3.03 -3.02 -8.48
N ILE A 33 2.93 -4.19 -9.10
CA ILE A 33 3.97 -5.22 -9.00
C ILE A 33 5.01 -4.96 -10.08
N ALA A 34 6.27 -4.88 -9.68
CA ALA A 34 7.39 -4.82 -10.61
C ALA A 34 8.21 -6.11 -10.55
N PRO A 35 8.48 -6.78 -11.69
CA PRO A 35 9.24 -8.04 -11.70
C PRO A 35 10.74 -7.84 -11.41
N SER A 36 11.23 -6.59 -11.39
CA SER A 36 12.61 -6.23 -11.05
C SER A 36 12.73 -4.76 -10.69
N ILE A 37 13.83 -4.39 -10.02
CA ILE A 37 14.21 -2.99 -9.76
C ILE A 37 14.24 -2.16 -11.05
N ARG A 38 14.72 -2.75 -12.16
CA ARG A 38 14.78 -2.05 -13.46
C ARG A 38 13.38 -1.71 -13.98
N ALA A 39 12.44 -2.66 -13.89
CA ALA A 39 11.06 -2.43 -14.33
C ALA A 39 10.38 -1.36 -13.45
N GLN A 40 10.60 -1.41 -12.14
CA GLN A 40 10.12 -0.41 -11.20
C GLN A 40 10.61 1.01 -11.56
N VAL A 41 11.91 1.18 -11.78
CA VAL A 41 12.48 2.48 -12.18
C VAL A 41 11.90 2.97 -13.51
N ALA A 42 11.71 2.07 -14.49
CA ALA A 42 11.09 2.43 -15.76
C ALA A 42 9.64 2.90 -15.60
N THR A 43 8.83 2.19 -14.81
CA THR A 43 7.45 2.54 -14.54
C THR A 43 7.33 3.84 -13.74
N ALA A 44 8.18 4.05 -12.72
CA ALA A 44 8.24 5.31 -11.98
C ALA A 44 8.59 6.49 -12.89
N LYS A 45 9.52 6.31 -13.84
CA LYS A 45 9.82 7.32 -14.87
C LYS A 45 8.60 7.60 -15.75
N ALA A 46 7.87 6.56 -16.19
CA ALA A 46 6.67 6.73 -17.00
C ALA A 46 5.58 7.53 -16.26
N PHE A 47 5.30 7.20 -14.99
CA PHE A 47 4.38 7.98 -14.17
C PHE A 47 4.85 9.42 -13.97
N SER A 48 6.16 9.64 -13.79
CA SER A 48 6.71 10.99 -13.61
C SER A 48 6.49 11.91 -14.82
N ILE A 49 6.38 11.32 -16.02
CA ILE A 49 6.05 12.03 -17.26
C ILE A 49 4.55 12.34 -17.32
N ALA A 50 3.69 11.40 -16.93
CA ALA A 50 2.25 11.51 -17.08
C ALA A 50 1.58 12.40 -16.02
N ILE A 51 1.98 12.26 -14.75
CA ILE A 51 1.32 12.91 -13.60
C ILE A 51 2.24 13.90 -12.85
N GLY A 52 3.39 14.21 -13.45
CA GLY A 52 4.38 15.14 -12.90
C GLY A 52 5.39 14.48 -11.99
N LYS A 53 6.42 15.22 -11.57
CA LYS A 53 7.49 14.65 -10.74
C LYS A 53 6.97 14.34 -9.33
N PRO A 54 7.23 13.14 -8.78
CA PRO A 54 6.93 12.85 -7.39
C PRO A 54 7.64 13.87 -6.48
N ALA A 55 7.01 14.23 -5.37
CA ALA A 55 7.57 15.13 -4.37
C ALA A 55 8.54 14.38 -3.44
N VAL A 56 8.19 13.13 -3.11
CA VAL A 56 8.83 12.34 -2.07
C VAL A 56 8.94 10.87 -2.50
N GLN A 57 10.02 10.21 -2.10
CA GLN A 57 10.20 8.76 -2.20
C GLN A 57 10.47 8.14 -0.83
N LEU A 58 9.87 6.98 -0.63
CA LEU A 58 10.04 6.12 0.53
C LEU A 58 10.47 4.74 0.00
N ASN A 59 11.77 4.48 0.00
CA ASN A 59 12.32 3.19 -0.42
C ASN A 59 12.59 2.31 0.79
N THR A 60 12.18 1.06 0.69
CA THR A 60 12.68 -0.08 1.44
C THR A 60 13.44 -1.02 0.51
N LYS A 61 13.91 -2.15 1.04
CA LYS A 61 14.65 -3.13 0.24
C LYS A 61 13.80 -3.67 -0.92
N ASP A 62 12.51 -3.92 -0.65
CA ASP A 62 11.61 -4.62 -1.57
C ASP A 62 10.36 -3.79 -1.94
N VAL A 63 10.21 -2.56 -1.43
CA VAL A 63 9.13 -1.64 -1.80
C VAL A 63 9.64 -0.23 -2.08
N SER A 64 9.14 0.41 -3.14
CA SER A 64 9.30 1.86 -3.30
C SER A 64 7.93 2.52 -3.36
N ARG A 65 7.72 3.51 -2.51
CA ARG A 65 6.56 4.39 -2.55
C ARG A 65 6.96 5.75 -3.11
N TYR A 66 6.24 6.21 -4.11
CA TYR A 66 6.39 7.53 -4.71
C TYR A 66 5.15 8.35 -4.39
N ILE A 67 5.33 9.52 -3.78
CA ILE A 67 4.23 10.41 -3.40
C ILE A 67 4.30 11.67 -4.27
N PHE A 68 3.21 11.98 -4.97
CA PHE A 68 3.08 13.11 -5.88
C PHE A 68 2.48 14.33 -5.17
N LYS A 69 2.59 15.51 -5.79
CA LYS A 69 2.15 16.78 -5.17
C LYS A 69 0.64 16.87 -4.96
N ASP A 70 -0.12 16.20 -5.80
CA ASP A 70 -1.57 16.03 -5.69
C ASP A 70 -1.95 14.99 -4.62
N GLY A 71 -0.96 14.36 -3.98
CA GLY A 71 -1.15 13.37 -2.95
C GLY A 71 -1.42 11.95 -3.47
N THR A 72 -1.31 11.71 -4.77
CA THR A 72 -1.29 10.35 -5.34
C THR A 72 -0.08 9.60 -4.77
N SER A 73 -0.28 8.37 -4.27
CA SER A 73 0.83 7.45 -3.96
C SER A 73 0.91 6.30 -4.95
N VAL A 74 2.11 6.01 -5.44
CA VAL A 74 2.39 4.85 -6.27
C VAL A 74 3.32 3.95 -5.48
N ASP A 75 2.79 2.81 -5.06
CA ASP A 75 3.53 1.80 -4.31
C ASP A 75 3.99 0.71 -5.25
N PHE A 76 5.27 0.37 -5.21
CA PHE A 76 5.86 -0.70 -5.98
C PHE A 76 6.27 -1.81 -5.05
N ILE A 77 5.79 -3.03 -5.29
CA ILE A 77 6.29 -4.23 -4.61
C ILE A 77 7.27 -4.91 -5.57
N ILE A 78 8.53 -5.02 -5.16
CA ILE A 78 9.60 -5.76 -5.83
C ILE A 78 9.53 -7.20 -5.32
N CYS A 79 9.06 -8.12 -6.16
CA CYS A 79 9.04 -9.53 -5.79
C CYS A 79 10.42 -10.16 -6.08
N SER A 80 11.33 -10.20 -5.11
CA SER A 80 12.61 -10.90 -5.24
C SER A 80 13.15 -11.50 -3.93
N PRO A 81 13.28 -12.83 -3.82
CA PRO A 81 12.81 -13.85 -4.75
C PRO A 81 11.28 -13.85 -4.82
N GLN A 82 10.70 -14.26 -5.96
CA GLN A 82 9.26 -14.35 -6.08
C GLN A 82 8.74 -15.32 -5.00
N PRO A 83 7.80 -14.90 -4.13
CA PRO A 83 7.19 -15.81 -3.19
C PRO A 83 6.52 -16.94 -3.98
N THR A 84 6.55 -18.16 -3.45
CA THR A 84 5.83 -19.28 -4.06
C THR A 84 4.34 -19.02 -3.90
N PHE A 85 3.76 -18.43 -4.94
CA PHE A 85 2.33 -18.18 -5.05
C PHE A 85 1.63 -19.37 -5.69
N ILE A 86 0.36 -19.55 -5.38
CA ILE A 86 -0.50 -20.56 -6.02
C ILE A 86 -0.69 -20.36 -7.54
N TYR A 87 -0.32 -19.19 -8.09
CA TYR A 87 -0.24 -18.87 -9.53
C TYR A 87 0.67 -17.63 -9.74
N ASN A 88 1.04 -17.33 -10.99
CA ASN A 88 1.85 -16.15 -11.31
C ASN A 88 1.03 -14.85 -11.18
N VAL A 89 1.34 -14.00 -10.19
CA VAL A 89 0.60 -12.76 -9.95
C VAL A 89 1.10 -11.65 -10.87
N VAL A 90 0.26 -11.24 -11.83
CA VAL A 90 0.60 -10.22 -12.85
C VAL A 90 -0.11 -8.88 -12.63
N ALA A 91 -1.06 -8.82 -11.70
CA ALA A 91 -1.79 -7.61 -11.37
C ALA A 91 -2.20 -7.57 -9.89
N LEU A 92 -2.47 -6.37 -9.37
CA LEU A 92 -3.05 -6.17 -8.04
C LEU A 92 -4.36 -5.40 -8.14
N LYS A 93 -5.33 -5.81 -7.31
CA LYS A 93 -6.54 -5.06 -7.00
C LYS A 93 -6.41 -4.55 -5.57
N GLN A 94 -6.62 -3.24 -5.37
CA GLN A 94 -6.41 -2.61 -4.08
C GLN A 94 -7.73 -2.37 -3.34
N VAL A 95 -7.74 -2.72 -2.06
CA VAL A 95 -8.76 -2.36 -1.09
C VAL A 95 -8.11 -1.46 -0.05
N THR A 96 -8.57 -0.20 0.00
CA THR A 96 -8.05 0.78 0.97
C THR A 96 -9.10 1.01 2.04
N LEU A 97 -8.75 0.68 3.28
CA LEU A 97 -9.61 0.94 4.43
C LEU A 97 -9.44 2.40 4.86
N GLY A 98 -10.56 3.09 5.07
CA GLY A 98 -10.56 4.46 5.58
C GLY A 98 -9.85 4.57 6.93
N LEU A 99 -9.26 5.74 7.21
CA LEU A 99 -8.50 6.02 8.43
C LEU A 99 -9.30 5.66 9.70
N PHE A 100 -10.60 5.95 9.70
CA PHE A 100 -11.51 5.69 10.82
C PHE A 100 -12.19 4.32 10.79
N SER A 101 -11.83 3.44 9.84
CA SER A 101 -12.33 2.07 9.83
C SER A 101 -11.89 1.36 11.11
N ARG A 102 -12.84 0.64 11.73
CA ARG A 102 -12.56 -0.24 12.86
C ARG A 102 -11.95 -1.57 12.43
N LYS A 103 -12.12 -1.95 11.16
CA LYS A 103 -11.52 -3.16 10.60
C LYS A 103 -10.03 -2.94 10.34
N SER A 104 -9.21 -3.91 10.69
CA SER A 104 -7.83 -4.04 10.25
C SER A 104 -7.76 -4.66 8.84
N PRO A 105 -6.65 -4.48 8.10
CA PRO A 105 -6.44 -5.20 6.85
C PRO A 105 -6.52 -6.72 7.01
N THR A 106 -6.04 -7.25 8.12
CA THR A 106 -6.13 -8.68 8.47
C THR A 106 -7.58 -9.12 8.64
N ASP A 107 -8.42 -8.35 9.35
CA ASP A 107 -9.84 -8.69 9.55
C ASP A 107 -10.56 -8.84 8.21
N VAL A 108 -10.29 -7.92 7.27
CA VAL A 108 -10.88 -7.97 5.93
C VAL A 108 -10.32 -9.13 5.11
N ALA A 109 -9.03 -9.45 5.26
CA ALA A 109 -8.42 -10.60 4.61
C ALA A 109 -9.03 -11.92 5.09
N GLU A 110 -9.25 -12.05 6.40
CA GLU A 110 -9.89 -13.23 7.01
C GLU A 110 -11.34 -13.37 6.56
N GLU A 111 -12.11 -12.28 6.47
CA GLU A 111 -13.46 -12.30 5.92
C GLU A 111 -13.49 -12.79 4.46
N ILE A 112 -12.56 -12.30 3.63
CA ILE A 112 -12.42 -12.75 2.23
C ILE A 112 -12.02 -14.23 2.17
N GLU A 113 -11.03 -14.64 2.96
CA GLU A 113 -10.58 -16.02 3.01
C GLU A 113 -11.69 -16.97 3.44
N ASN A 114 -12.45 -16.64 4.49
CA ASN A 114 -13.56 -17.45 4.95
C ASN A 114 -14.64 -17.59 3.87
N SER A 115 -14.99 -16.49 3.18
CA SER A 115 -15.94 -16.53 2.06
C SER A 115 -15.45 -17.47 0.94
N LEU A 116 -14.20 -17.31 0.50
CA LEU A 116 -13.65 -18.10 -0.61
C LEU A 116 -13.46 -19.57 -0.25
N LYS A 117 -13.04 -19.88 0.98
CA LYS A 117 -12.92 -21.27 1.46
C LYS A 117 -14.29 -21.95 1.56
N ASN A 118 -15.33 -21.23 1.97
CA ASN A 118 -16.70 -21.76 2.00
C ASN A 118 -17.20 -22.13 0.59
N ASP A 119 -16.74 -21.41 -0.43
CA ASP A 119 -17.04 -21.69 -1.84
C ASP A 119 -16.08 -22.73 -2.47
N GLY A 120 -15.15 -23.30 -1.69
CA GLY A 120 -14.24 -24.37 -2.12
C GLY A 120 -12.96 -23.90 -2.81
N TYR A 121 -12.65 -22.61 -2.76
CA TYR A 121 -11.40 -22.06 -3.34
C TYR A 121 -10.21 -22.22 -2.40
N ALA A 122 -9.03 -22.45 -2.98
CA ALA A 122 -7.78 -22.38 -2.25
C ALA A 122 -7.40 -20.92 -2.05
N VAL A 123 -6.95 -20.56 -0.84
CA VAL A 123 -6.58 -19.20 -0.47
C VAL A 123 -5.23 -19.20 0.25
N GLN A 124 -4.42 -18.18 -0.05
CA GLN A 124 -3.16 -17.88 0.63
C GLN A 124 -3.19 -16.42 1.08
N ILE A 125 -3.05 -16.19 2.38
CA ILE A 125 -2.88 -14.85 2.96
C ILE A 125 -1.39 -14.62 3.23
N VAL A 126 -0.89 -13.46 2.82
CA VAL A 126 0.45 -12.97 3.14
C VAL A 126 0.28 -11.67 3.93
N THR A 127 0.44 -11.74 5.25
CA THR A 127 0.25 -10.59 6.17
C THR A 127 1.44 -9.65 6.23
N ARG A 128 2.58 -10.07 5.66
CA ARG A 128 3.83 -9.33 5.62
C ARG A 128 4.51 -9.53 4.27
N PRO A 129 3.99 -8.90 3.19
CA PRO A 129 4.55 -9.05 1.86
C PRO A 129 5.95 -8.45 1.72
N ASP A 130 6.37 -7.58 2.64
CA ASP A 130 7.71 -7.01 2.77
C ASP A 130 8.10 -6.99 4.26
N SER A 131 9.33 -7.39 4.60
CA SER A 131 9.83 -7.43 5.97
C SER A 131 9.92 -6.07 6.67
N ASP A 132 9.98 -4.99 5.90
CA ASP A 132 10.07 -3.61 6.36
C ASP A 132 8.67 -2.97 6.53
N ILE A 133 7.60 -3.72 6.27
CA ILE A 133 6.22 -3.36 6.57
C ILE A 133 5.80 -4.08 7.86
N PRO A 134 5.24 -3.37 8.86
CA PRO A 134 4.70 -4.02 10.04
C PRO A 134 3.65 -5.08 9.68
N ASP A 135 3.68 -6.19 10.40
CA ASP A 135 2.77 -7.30 10.16
C ASP A 135 1.30 -6.84 10.28
N GLY A 136 0.49 -7.14 9.26
CA GLY A 136 -0.93 -6.79 9.22
C GLY A 136 -1.27 -5.37 8.75
N ASP A 137 -0.28 -4.49 8.52
CA ASP A 137 -0.53 -3.15 7.95
C ASP A 137 -0.91 -3.23 6.46
N VAL A 138 -0.33 -4.21 5.77
CA VAL A 138 -0.61 -4.53 4.37
C VAL A 138 -0.74 -6.04 4.27
N VAL A 139 -1.88 -6.50 3.76
CA VAL A 139 -2.18 -7.92 3.61
C VAL A 139 -2.46 -8.21 2.16
N LEU A 140 -1.82 -9.25 1.61
CA LEU A 140 -2.07 -9.75 0.27
C LEU A 140 -2.90 -11.03 0.37
N VAL A 141 -4.02 -11.08 -0.36
CA VAL A 141 -4.88 -12.25 -0.49
C VAL A 141 -4.75 -12.79 -1.91
N LEU A 142 -4.42 -14.07 -2.02
CA LEU A 142 -4.33 -14.80 -3.27
C LEU A 142 -5.31 -15.96 -3.24
N SER A 143 -6.00 -16.21 -4.34
CA SER A 143 -6.90 -17.35 -4.47
C SER A 143 -6.95 -17.87 -5.89
N ASN A 144 -7.11 -19.18 -6.07
CA ASN A 144 -7.32 -19.76 -7.39
C ASN A 144 -8.60 -19.24 -8.07
N ALA A 145 -9.52 -18.61 -7.32
CA ALA A 145 -10.63 -17.83 -7.87
C ALA A 145 -10.18 -16.62 -8.72
N PHE A 146 -8.96 -16.11 -8.52
CA PHE A 146 -8.42 -14.92 -9.20
C PHE A 146 -7.46 -15.28 -10.35
N ARG A 147 -7.34 -16.57 -10.66
CA ARG A 147 -6.44 -17.10 -11.69
C ARG A 147 -7.11 -17.00 -13.06
N TYR A 148 -6.38 -16.49 -14.05
CA TYR A 148 -6.72 -16.51 -15.46
C TYR A 148 -6.38 -17.87 -16.08
N ASP A 149 -6.99 -18.17 -17.22
CA ASP A 149 -6.83 -19.46 -17.92
C ASP A 149 -5.37 -19.77 -18.31
N ASP A 150 -4.55 -18.74 -18.53
CA ASP A 150 -3.13 -18.85 -18.90
C ASP A 150 -2.21 -19.22 -17.73
N GLY A 151 -2.74 -19.39 -16.52
CA GLY A 151 -1.95 -19.71 -15.33
C GLY A 151 -1.43 -18.49 -14.55
N SER A 152 -1.66 -17.29 -15.05
CA SER A 152 -1.42 -16.05 -14.31
C SER A 152 -2.68 -15.61 -13.56
N GLY A 153 -2.64 -14.49 -12.84
CA GLY A 153 -3.81 -13.97 -12.12
C GLY A 153 -3.54 -12.64 -11.43
N TYR A 154 -4.53 -12.16 -10.68
CA TYR A 154 -4.36 -10.97 -9.83
C TYR A 154 -4.37 -11.33 -8.34
N GLY A 155 -3.75 -10.50 -7.52
CA GLY A 155 -3.89 -10.56 -6.06
C GLY A 155 -4.73 -9.42 -5.53
N ILE A 156 -5.34 -9.58 -4.37
CA ILE A 156 -6.01 -8.48 -3.66
C ILE A 156 -5.07 -7.98 -2.57
N ILE A 157 -4.64 -6.73 -2.68
CA ILE A 157 -3.89 -6.06 -1.62
C ILE A 157 -4.85 -5.23 -0.77
N ILE A 158 -4.81 -5.45 0.52
CA ILE A 158 -5.62 -4.77 1.52
C ILE A 158 -4.69 -3.95 2.38
N ARG A 159 -4.99 -2.67 2.53
CA ARG A 159 -4.22 -1.79 3.39
C ARG A 159 -5.15 -0.82 4.10
N LYS A 160 -4.72 -0.33 5.24
CA LYS A 160 -5.31 0.88 5.80
C LYS A 160 -4.72 2.10 5.11
N HIS A 161 -5.46 3.21 5.07
CA HIS A 161 -4.91 4.52 4.74
C HIS A 161 -3.62 4.71 5.56
N THR A 162 -2.47 4.57 4.91
CA THR A 162 -1.17 4.53 5.57
C THR A 162 -0.44 5.82 5.25
N LEU A 163 -0.63 6.82 6.10
CA LEU A 163 0.49 7.70 6.44
C LEU A 163 1.52 6.77 7.08
N ARG A 164 2.56 6.39 6.33
CA ARG A 164 3.65 5.54 6.85
C ARG A 164 4.45 6.36 7.87
N ILE A 165 3.90 6.55 9.05
CA ILE A 165 4.61 7.06 10.22
C ILE A 165 5.47 5.89 10.69
N GLY A 166 6.79 5.99 10.49
CA GLY A 166 7.76 4.97 10.94
C GLY A 166 8.55 4.27 9.84
N GLY A 167 8.34 4.61 8.55
CA GLY A 167 9.26 4.23 7.48
C GLY A 167 10.57 5.04 7.53
N PRO A 168 11.59 4.68 6.72
CA PRO A 168 12.78 5.51 6.56
C PRO A 168 12.40 6.93 6.19
N ASN A 169 13.21 7.91 6.60
CA ASN A 169 12.92 9.31 6.36
C ASN A 169 12.67 9.56 4.86
N PRO A 170 11.56 10.22 4.50
CA PRO A 170 11.25 10.50 3.11
C PRO A 170 12.38 11.26 2.41
N ILE A 171 12.78 10.77 1.25
CA ILE A 171 13.88 11.34 0.46
C ILE A 171 13.27 12.33 -0.55
N PRO A 172 13.65 13.62 -0.54
CA PRO A 172 13.14 14.60 -1.50
C PRO A 172 13.54 14.25 -2.93
N PHE A 173 12.63 14.45 -3.89
CA PHE A 173 12.91 14.18 -5.32
C PHE A 173 14.20 14.80 -5.84
N THR A 174 14.51 16.02 -5.38
CA THR A 174 15.69 16.77 -5.79
C THR A 174 17.02 16.11 -5.41
N SER A 175 17.00 15.10 -4.54
CA SER A 175 18.18 14.36 -4.09
C SER A 175 18.40 13.02 -4.82
N TRP A 176 17.57 12.69 -5.81
CA TRP A 176 17.64 11.41 -6.53
C TRP A 176 18.77 11.34 -7.57
N SER A 177 19.70 12.30 -7.54
CA SER A 177 20.87 12.35 -8.40
C SER A 177 22.10 11.71 -7.73
N ARG A 178 22.24 10.39 -7.93
CA ARG A 178 23.41 9.72 -8.53
C ARG A 178 23.15 8.22 -8.60
#